data_AF-A0A4V5NPU8-F1
#
_entry.id   AF-A0A4V5NPU8-F1
#
_cell.length_a   1.000
_cell.length_b   1.000
_cell.length_c   1.000
_cell.angle_alpha   90.00
_cell.angle_beta   90.00
_cell.angle_gamma   90.00
#
_symmetry.space_group_name_H-M   'P 1'
#
loop_
_entity.id
_entity.type
_entity.pdbx_description
1 polymer ?
#
loop_
_entity_poly.entity_id
_entity_poly.type
_entity_poly.pdbx_seq_one_letter_code
_entity_poly.pdbx_strand_id
1 'polypeptide(L)' 'MSSKSIYPPGDKIIKAIKEYSEELEVKGVEKQNEILQKVILKYDLSPKECVFMEKHFSSRE' A
#
# COMPACT_ATOMS: atom_id res chain seq x y z
N MET A 1 21.06 10.48 19.39
CA MET A 1 19.64 10.35 18.99
C MET A 1 19.57 10.77 17.52
N SER A 2 19.90 9.85 16.62
CA SER A 2 20.01 10.16 15.20
C SER A 2 18.69 9.85 14.54
N SER A 3 17.79 10.84 14.54
CA SER A 3 16.58 10.85 13.71
C SER A 3 17.03 10.91 12.25
N LYS A 4 17.47 9.77 11.70
CA LYS A 4 17.63 9.62 10.26
C LYS A 4 16.24 9.82 9.69
N SER A 5 16.01 11.02 9.16
CA SER A 5 14.94 11.32 8.22
C SER A 5 15.24 10.51 6.96
N ILE A 6 15.01 9.20 7.05
CA ILE A 6 14.92 8.31 5.90
C ILE A 6 13.56 8.65 5.30
N TYR A 7 13.48 9.72 4.53
CA TYR A 7 12.49 9.79 3.47
C TYR A 7 13.15 9.04 2.31
N PRO A 8 12.90 7.72 2.14
CA PRO A 8 13.30 7.10 0.90
C PRO A 8 12.37 7.64 -0.21
N PRO A 9 12.67 7.37 -1.48
CA PRO A 9 11.79 7.60 -2.63
C PRO A 9 10.49 6.74 -2.58
N GLY A 10 9.74 6.83 -1.48
CA GLY A 10 8.60 5.98 -1.12
C GLY A 10 7.41 6.77 -0.56
N ASP A 11 7.36 8.09 -0.75
CA ASP A 11 6.23 8.92 -0.29
C ASP A 11 4.89 8.45 -0.88
N LYS A 12 4.92 7.99 -2.13
CA LYS A 12 3.75 7.45 -2.84
C LYS A 12 3.30 6.12 -2.26
N ILE A 13 4.23 5.18 -2.00
CA ILE A 13 3.86 3.89 -1.41
C ILE A 13 3.38 4.05 0.03
N ILE A 14 3.99 4.95 0.81
CA ILE A 14 3.55 5.22 2.18
C ILE A 14 2.11 5.75 2.18
N LYS A 15 1.77 6.67 1.27
CA LYS A 15 0.40 7.16 1.10
C LYS A 15 -0.56 6.07 0.61
N ALA A 16 -0.11 5.24 -0.33
CA ALA A 16 -0.90 4.12 -0.84
C ALA A 16 -1.19 3.08 0.24
N ILE A 17 -0.19 2.71 1.06
CA ILE A 17 -0.34 1.78 2.19
C ILE A 17 -1.28 2.37 3.23
N LYS A 18 -1.12 3.66 3.55
CA LYS A 18 -1.97 4.33 4.53
C LYS A 18 -3.44 4.33 4.07
N GLU A 19 -3.69 4.73 2.83
CA GLU A 19 -5.04 4.73 2.26
C GLU A 19 -5.60 3.32 2.10
N TYR A 20 -4.76 2.35 1.74
CA TYR A 20 -5.12 0.94 1.69
C TYR A 20 -5.59 0.45 3.07
N SER A 21 -4.83 0.71 4.14
CA SER A 21 -5.22 0.33 5.49
C SER A 21 -6.51 1.01 5.95
N GLU A 22 -6.70 2.29 5.64
CA GLU A 22 -7.94 3.01 5.96
C GLU A 22 -9.14 2.43 5.20
N GLU A 23 -9.02 2.20 3.88
CA GLU A 23 -10.12 1.59 3.11
C GLU A 23 -10.37 0.12 3.49
N LEU A 24 -9.33 -0.64 3.88
CA LEU A 24 -9.46 -2.02 4.33
C LEU A 24 -10.22 -2.11 5.65
N GLU A 25 -9.95 -1.19 6.59
CA GLU A 25 -10.67 -1.11 7.86
C GLU A 25 -12.14 -0.75 7.66
N VAL A 26 -12.44 0.15 6.70
CA VAL A 26 -13.81 0.59 6.40
C VAL A 26 -14.60 -0.46 5.61
N LYS A 27 -14.00 -1.10 4.61
CA LYS A 27 -14.69 -1.99 3.67
C LYS A 27 -14.57 -3.47 4.01
N GLY A 28 -13.61 -3.84 4.86
CA GLY A 28 -13.33 -5.22 5.21
C GLY A 28 -12.37 -5.91 4.24
N VAL A 29 -11.84 -7.04 4.70
CA VAL A 29 -10.78 -7.83 4.05
C VAL A 29 -11.23 -8.44 2.72
N GLU A 30 -12.54 -8.64 2.53
CA GLU A 30 -13.15 -9.09 1.26
C GLU A 30 -12.85 -8.14 0.09
N LYS A 31 -12.68 -6.85 0.38
CA LYS A 31 -12.41 -5.80 -0.61
C LYS A 31 -10.92 -5.51 -0.79
N GLN A 32 -10.05 -6.22 -0.06
CA GLN A 32 -8.59 -6.08 -0.12
C GLN A 32 -8.04 -5.94 -1.54
N ASN A 33 -8.35 -6.89 -2.42
CA ASN A 33 -7.77 -6.92 -3.75
C ASN A 33 -8.25 -5.74 -4.61
N GLU A 34 -9.53 -5.37 -4.47
CA GLU A 34 -10.13 -4.22 -5.15
C GLU A 34 -9.50 -2.90 -4.64
N ILE A 35 -9.32 -2.76 -3.33
CA ILE A 35 -8.69 -1.60 -2.69
C ILE A 35 -7.23 -1.49 -3.13
N LEU A 36 -6.50 -2.61 -3.12
CA LEU A 36 -5.09 -2.67 -3.52
C LEU A 36 -4.91 -2.18 -4.96
N GLN A 37 -5.66 -2.76 -5.91
CA GLN A 37 -5.63 -2.34 -7.31
C GLN A 37 -5.99 -0.85 -7.46
N LYS A 38 -6.98 -0.37 -6.70
CA LYS A 38 -7.37 1.04 -6.69
C LYS A 38 -6.26 1.95 -6.20
N VAL A 39 -5.56 1.64 -5.10
CA VAL A 39 -4.43 2.48 -4.64
C VAL A 39 -3.22 2.37 -5.56
N ILE A 40 -2.94 1.19 -6.14
CA ILE A 40 -1.87 1.02 -7.13
C ILE A 40 -2.09 1.95 -8.33
N LEU A 41 -3.30 1.95 -8.88
CA LEU A 41 -3.68 2.82 -9.99
C LEU A 41 -3.70 4.31 -9.59
N LYS A 42 -4.22 4.62 -8.40
CA LYS A 42 -4.36 6.01 -7.90
C LYS A 42 -3.02 6.68 -7.64
N TYR A 43 -2.06 5.97 -7.06
CA TYR A 43 -0.74 6.51 -6.74
C TYR A 43 0.29 6.30 -7.85
N ASP A 44 -0.11 5.66 -8.96
CA ASP A 44 0.78 5.26 -10.06
C ASP A 44 2.00 4.51 -9.49
N LEU A 45 1.72 3.47 -8.70
CA LEU A 45 2.76 2.70 -8.05
C LEU A 45 3.56 1.94 -9.10
N SER A 46 4.88 2.01 -8.97
CA SER A 46 5.78 1.22 -9.82
C SER A 46 5.53 -0.28 -9.61
N PRO A 47 5.82 -1.12 -10.62
CA PRO A 47 5.61 -2.56 -10.52
C PRO A 47 6.33 -3.21 -9.32
N LYS A 48 7.46 -2.64 -8.88
CA LYS A 48 8.15 -3.07 -7.64
C LYS A 48 7.31 -2.85 -6.38
N GLU A 49 6.65 -1.70 -6.31
CA GLU A 49 5.81 -1.31 -5.18
C GLU A 49 4.48 -2.09 -5.18
N CYS A 50 3.91 -2.33 -6.37
CA CYS A 50 2.75 -3.21 -6.56
C CYS A 50 3.05 -4.62 -6.03
N VAL A 51 4.16 -5.22 -6.46
CA VAL A 51 4.58 -6.56 -6.00
C VAL A 51 4.86 -6.57 -4.50
N PHE A 52 5.43 -5.50 -3.94
CA PHE A 52 5.60 -5.37 -2.50
C PHE A 52 4.25 -5.39 -1.78
N MET A 53 3.29 -4.59 -2.24
CA MET A 53 1.95 -4.51 -1.65
C MET A 53 1.19 -5.83 -1.81
N GLU A 54 1.18 -6.44 -2.99
CA GLU A 54 0.56 -7.75 -3.21
C GLU A 54 1.19 -8.82 -2.30
N LYS A 55 2.52 -8.86 -2.17
CA LYS A 55 3.18 -9.87 -1.34
C LYS A 55 2.91 -9.70 0.17
N HIS A 56 2.80 -8.46 0.63
CA HIS A 56 2.59 -8.16 2.05
C HIS A 56 1.12 -8.13 2.46
N PHE A 57 0.24 -7.71 1.55
CA PHE A 57 -1.18 -7.49 1.84
C PHE A 57 -2.09 -8.50 1.16
N SER A 58 -1.68 -9.20 0.10
CA SER A 58 -2.42 -10.36 -0.40
C SER A 58 -2.19 -11.53 0.55
N SER A 59 -2.85 -11.49 1.72
CA SER A 59 -2.92 -12.61 2.64
C SER A 59 -3.38 -13.83 1.86
N ARG A 60 -2.44 -14.76 1.68
CA ARG A 60 -2.65 -16.10 1.17
C ARG A 60 -3.44 -16.84 2.26
N GLU A 61 -4.66 -17.28 1.93
CA GLU A 61 -5.30 -18.40 2.63
C GLU A 61 -4.36 -19.62 2.68
#